data_AF-A0A936I2H6-F1
#
_entry.id   AF-A0A936I2H6-F1
#
_cell.length_a   1.000
_cell.length_b   1.000
_cell.length_c   1.000
_cell.angle_alpha   90.00
_cell.angle_beta   90.00
_cell.angle_gamma   90.00
#
_symmetry.space_group_name_H-M   'P 1'
#
loop_
_entity.id
_entity.type
_entity.pdbx_description
1 polymer ?
#
loop_
_entity_poly.entity_id
_entity_poly.type
_entity_poly.pdbx_seq_one_letter_code
_entity_poly.pdbx_strand_id
1 'polypeptide(L)'
;MEKRNLLNISQALFALVICLAIVAPRMVRAEETVTIKGWLRADDAPLTDAVMVVELEGEICLYSLLLDNGRFEFELPIGAKARLHFLKPGYLAKEVVVDTHNAMNTDRAERINKAVRFEVELESEEARKDKVYMGPVGNIDFLNGTGLMKVRYDRRLVAVMAGGK
;
A
#
# COMPACT_ATOMS: atom_id res chain seq x y z
N MET A 1 -54.16 -49.03 -20.83
CA MET A 1 -53.63 -48.42 -19.60
C MET A 1 -52.21 -47.98 -19.90
N GLU A 2 -52.03 -46.89 -20.66
CA GLU A 2 -50.75 -46.61 -21.33
C GLU A 2 -50.62 -45.11 -21.66
N LYS A 3 -50.70 -44.23 -20.65
CA LYS A 3 -50.48 -42.78 -20.83
C LYS A 3 -49.68 -42.12 -19.70
N ARG A 4 -49.11 -42.89 -18.77
CA ARG A 4 -48.36 -42.34 -17.62
C ARG A 4 -46.84 -42.27 -17.83
N ASN A 5 -46.28 -42.93 -18.85
CA ASN A 5 -44.83 -43.03 -19.01
C ASN A 5 -44.21 -41.98 -19.96
N LEU A 6 -45.01 -41.27 -20.76
CA LEU A 6 -44.51 -40.24 -21.69
C LEU A 6 -44.39 -38.85 -21.05
N LEU A 7 -45.05 -38.61 -19.91
CA LEU A 7 -45.07 -37.29 -19.27
C LEU A 7 -43.80 -37.01 -18.45
N ASN A 8 -43.08 -38.04 -18.02
CA ASN A 8 -41.88 -37.89 -17.17
C ASN A 8 -40.59 -37.64 -17.95
N ILE A 9 -40.56 -37.91 -19.26
CA ILE A 9 -39.34 -37.74 -20.08
C ILE A 9 -39.20 -36.28 -20.55
N SER A 10 -40.32 -35.55 -20.70
CA SER A 10 -40.32 -34.14 -21.10
C SER A 10 -39.81 -33.17 -20.03
N GLN A 11 -39.79 -33.56 -18.76
CA GLN A 11 -39.39 -32.68 -17.65
C GLN A 11 -37.92 -32.83 -17.24
N ALA A 12 -37.27 -33.94 -17.61
CA ALA A 12 -35.85 -34.14 -17.33
C ALA A 12 -34.93 -33.43 -18.34
N LEU A 13 -35.40 -33.22 -19.58
CA LEU A 13 -34.58 -32.62 -20.63
C LEU A 13 -34.43 -31.10 -20.50
N PHE A 14 -35.37 -30.42 -19.85
CA PHE A 14 -35.32 -28.96 -19.65
C PHE A 14 -34.42 -28.53 -18.49
N ALA A 15 -34.05 -29.43 -17.59
CA ALA A 15 -33.21 -29.12 -16.44
C ALA A 15 -31.70 -29.12 -16.77
N LEU A 16 -31.27 -29.75 -17.86
CA LEU A 16 -29.84 -29.88 -18.19
C LEU A 16 -29.28 -28.67 -18.98
N VAL A 17 -30.14 -27.85 -19.59
CA VAL A 17 -29.71 -26.71 -20.43
C VAL A 17 -29.44 -25.44 -19.61
N ILE A 18 -29.93 -25.36 -18.36
CA ILE A 18 -29.80 -24.17 -17.50
C ILE A 18 -28.50 -24.17 -16.68
N CYS A 19 -27.72 -25.26 -16.68
CA CYS A 19 -26.42 -25.31 -16.00
C CYS A 19 -25.26 -24.70 -16.79
N LEU A 20 -25.48 -24.24 -18.03
CA LEU A 20 -24.56 -23.30 -18.69
C LEU A 20 -24.79 -21.88 -18.16
N ALA A 21 -24.80 -21.73 -16.83
CA ALA A 21 -24.64 -20.44 -16.22
C ALA A 21 -23.28 -19.92 -16.66
N ILE A 22 -23.34 -18.91 -17.52
CA ILE A 22 -22.24 -18.16 -18.09
C ILE A 22 -21.29 -17.79 -16.94
N VAL A 23 -20.20 -18.55 -16.79
CA VAL A 23 -19.02 -18.07 -16.06
C VAL A 23 -18.45 -17.00 -16.97
N ALA A 24 -19.02 -15.79 -16.89
CA ALA A 24 -18.43 -14.64 -17.52
C ALA A 24 -17.02 -14.54 -16.91
N PRO A 25 -15.94 -14.62 -17.70
CA PRO A 25 -14.63 -14.31 -17.18
C PRO A 25 -14.75 -12.88 -16.65
N ARG A 26 -14.66 -12.71 -15.33
CA ARG A 26 -14.39 -11.39 -14.76
C ARG A 26 -13.07 -10.99 -15.36
N MET A 27 -13.11 -10.13 -16.38
CA MET A 27 -11.91 -9.43 -16.84
C MET A 27 -11.38 -8.73 -15.60
N VAL A 28 -10.32 -9.31 -15.02
CA VAL A 28 -9.53 -8.65 -14.00
C VAL A 28 -8.99 -7.42 -14.70
N ARG A 29 -9.64 -6.28 -14.51
CA ARG A 29 -9.09 -5.00 -14.93
C ARG A 29 -7.75 -4.92 -14.22
N ALA A 30 -6.66 -4.72 -14.97
CA ALA A 30 -5.39 -4.41 -14.35
C ALA A 30 -5.63 -3.24 -13.40
N GLU A 31 -5.40 -3.44 -12.10
CA GLU A 31 -5.57 -2.36 -11.13
C GLU A 31 -4.65 -1.23 -11.54
N GLU A 32 -5.21 -0.03 -11.73
CA GLU A 32 -4.41 1.15 -11.98
C GLU A 32 -3.57 1.41 -10.72
N THR A 33 -2.27 1.64 -10.91
CA THR A 33 -1.32 1.83 -9.82
C THR A 33 -0.54 3.14 -9.95
N VAL A 34 -0.05 3.63 -8.82
CA VAL A 34 0.96 4.68 -8.74
C VAL A 34 2.29 4.04 -8.39
N THR A 35 3.35 4.36 -9.13
CA THR A 35 4.68 3.94 -8.76
C THR A 35 5.22 4.82 -7.63
N ILE A 36 5.62 4.19 -6.53
CA ILE A 36 6.32 4.85 -5.43
C ILE A 36 7.79 4.52 -5.52
N LYS A 37 8.64 5.55 -5.55
CA LYS A 37 10.09 5.42 -5.56
C LYS A 37 10.70 6.25 -4.44
N GLY A 38 11.83 5.82 -3.92
CA GLY A 38 12.56 6.65 -2.99
C GLY A 38 13.87 6.07 -2.53
N TRP A 39 14.43 6.76 -1.54
CA TRP A 39 15.68 6.41 -0.90
C TRP A 39 15.51 6.42 0.61
N LEU A 40 16.04 5.39 1.27
CA LEU A 40 16.28 5.35 2.70
C LEU A 40 17.74 5.75 2.94
N ARG A 41 17.97 6.60 3.92
CA ARG A 41 19.29 6.90 4.49
C ARG A 41 19.27 6.70 5.99
N ALA A 42 20.43 6.37 6.55
CA ALA A 42 20.62 6.18 7.98
C ALA A 42 22.05 6.65 8.30
N ASP A 43 22.29 7.95 8.21
CA ASP A 43 23.63 8.54 8.22
C ASP A 43 24.55 7.82 7.19
N ASP A 44 25.75 7.42 7.61
CA ASP A 44 26.71 6.61 6.82
C ASP A 44 26.61 5.09 7.11
N ALA A 45 25.58 4.63 7.82
CA ALA A 45 25.46 3.23 8.20
C ALA A 45 25.01 2.35 7.01
N PRO A 46 25.49 1.10 6.92
CA PRO A 46 25.01 0.14 5.94
C PRO A 46 23.52 -0.16 6.14
N LEU A 47 22.80 -0.40 5.05
CA LEU A 47 21.35 -0.65 5.04
C LEU A 47 20.96 -2.13 4.86
N THR A 48 21.93 -3.05 4.95
CA THR A 48 21.72 -4.50 4.72
C THR A 48 20.78 -5.16 5.74
N ASP A 49 20.57 -4.52 6.89
CA ASP A 49 19.68 -4.91 7.97
C ASP A 49 18.44 -4.00 8.08
N ALA A 50 18.29 -3.03 7.18
CA ALA A 50 17.13 -2.16 7.14
C ALA A 50 15.96 -2.88 6.45
N VAL A 51 14.75 -2.59 6.91
CA VAL A 51 13.52 -3.18 6.39
C VAL A 51 12.52 -2.07 6.08
N MET A 52 11.86 -2.19 4.93
CA MET A 52 10.68 -1.40 4.61
C MET A 52 9.46 -2.31 4.52
N VAL A 53 8.45 -2.01 5.33
CA VAL A 53 7.15 -2.71 5.30
C VAL A 53 6.09 -1.76 4.77
N VAL A 54 5.29 -2.24 3.83
CA VAL A 54 4.16 -1.50 3.26
C VAL A 54 2.87 -2.11 3.81
N GLU A 55 2.16 -1.38 4.65
CA GLU A 55 0.85 -1.74 5.18
C GLU A 55 -0.23 -1.08 4.33
N LEU A 56 -1.03 -1.87 3.60
CA LEU A 56 -2.17 -1.37 2.82
C LEU A 56 -3.45 -1.51 3.64
N GLU A 57 -4.21 -0.41 3.73
CA GLU A 57 -5.53 -0.36 4.37
C GLU A 57 -5.60 -0.93 5.80
N GLY A 58 -4.50 -0.88 6.54
CA GLY A 58 -4.45 -1.33 7.92
C GLY A 58 -4.22 -2.84 8.12
N GLU A 59 -4.16 -3.64 7.05
CA GLU A 59 -4.17 -5.10 7.19
C GLU A 59 -3.12 -5.83 6.35
N ILE A 60 -2.81 -5.37 5.14
CA ILE A 60 -1.92 -6.12 4.24
C ILE A 60 -0.50 -5.61 4.37
N CYS A 61 0.34 -6.37 5.09
CA CYS A 61 1.78 -6.10 5.17
C CYS A 61 2.53 -6.76 4.01
N LEU A 62 2.93 -5.95 3.03
CA LEU A 62 3.84 -6.36 1.97
C LEU A 62 5.27 -5.97 2.36
N TYR A 63 6.19 -6.94 2.37
CA TYR A 63 7.62 -6.60 2.35
C TYR A 63 7.94 -6.04 0.98
N SER A 64 8.43 -4.80 0.93
CA SER A 64 8.90 -4.22 -0.32
C SER A 64 10.41 -4.40 -0.44
N LEU A 65 10.88 -4.51 -1.67
CA LEU A 65 12.31 -4.58 -1.96
C LEU A 65 12.98 -3.25 -1.58
N LEU A 66 13.78 -3.27 -0.52
CA LEU A 66 14.75 -2.24 -0.17
C LEU A 66 16.13 -2.76 -0.60
N LEU A 67 16.77 -2.05 -1.52
CA LEU A 67 18.12 -2.40 -1.97
C LEU A 67 19.15 -1.93 -0.94
N ASP A 68 20.32 -2.57 -0.90
CA ASP A 68 21.41 -2.22 0.03
C ASP A 68 21.91 -0.77 -0.12
N ASN A 69 21.69 -0.15 -1.29
CA ASN A 69 22.00 1.26 -1.52
C ASN A 69 20.90 2.21 -1.01
N GLY A 70 19.86 1.69 -0.37
CA GLY A 70 18.73 2.43 0.18
C GLY A 70 17.60 2.71 -0.81
N ARG A 71 17.75 2.36 -2.09
CA ARG A 71 16.68 2.58 -3.07
C ARG A 71 15.54 1.60 -2.84
N PHE A 72 14.31 2.11 -2.86
CA PHE A 72 13.09 1.31 -2.88
C PHE A 72 12.17 1.72 -4.02
N GLU A 73 11.41 0.76 -4.53
CA GLU A 73 10.40 0.96 -5.57
C GLU A 73 9.29 -0.08 -5.43
N PHE A 74 8.04 0.37 -5.43
CA PHE A 74 6.85 -0.49 -5.40
C PHE A 74 5.64 0.23 -6.02
N GLU A 75 4.55 -0.49 -6.20
CA GLU A 75 3.31 0.05 -6.74
C GLU A 75 2.21 0.06 -5.68
N LEU A 76 1.42 1.13 -5.66
CA LEU A 76 0.23 1.25 -4.82
C LEU A 76 -1.01 1.29 -5.71
N PRO A 77 -2.07 0.53 -5.39
CA PRO A 77 -3.36 0.69 -6.05
C PRO A 77 -3.87 2.13 -5.93
N ILE A 78 -4.55 2.61 -6.97
CA ILE A 78 -5.33 3.85 -6.90
C ILE A 78 -6.50 3.65 -5.93
N GLY A 79 -6.81 4.67 -5.12
CA GLY A 79 -7.90 4.57 -4.15
C GLY A 79 -7.51 3.90 -2.84
N ALA A 80 -6.21 3.77 -2.58
CA ALA A 80 -5.68 3.11 -1.39
C ALA A 80 -4.93 4.09 -0.47
N LYS A 81 -4.87 3.73 0.80
CA LYS A 81 -4.03 4.34 1.81
C LYS A 81 -2.99 3.34 2.30
N ALA A 82 -1.73 3.70 2.13
CA ALA A 82 -0.60 2.91 2.55
C ALA A 82 0.12 3.57 3.73
N ARG A 83 0.58 2.77 4.69
CA ARG A 83 1.54 3.17 5.71
C ARG A 83 2.85 2.44 5.46
N LEU A 84 3.92 3.21 5.30
CA LEU A 84 5.26 2.74 5.04
C LEU A 84 6.05 2.80 6.35
N HIS A 85 6.52 1.65 6.80
CA HIS A 85 7.32 1.52 8.01
C HIS A 85 8.78 1.32 7.62
N PHE A 86 9.64 2.23 8.08
CA PHE A 86 11.07 2.16 7.87
C PHE A 86 11.74 1.79 9.19
N LEU A 87 12.39 0.63 9.19
CA LEU A 87 12.97 0.01 10.38
C LEU A 87 14.45 -0.27 10.12
N LYS A 88 15.30 0.04 11.11
CA LYS A 88 16.70 -0.36 11.15
C LYS A 88 17.14 -0.48 12.61
N PRO A 89 17.83 -1.55 13.01
CA PRO A 89 18.38 -1.68 14.37
C PRO A 89 19.27 -0.48 14.75
N GLY A 90 19.06 0.09 15.94
CA GLY A 90 19.80 1.25 16.44
C GLY A 90 19.33 2.62 15.91
N TYR A 91 18.23 2.64 15.16
CA TYR A 91 17.64 3.86 14.58
C TYR A 91 16.17 3.98 14.95
N LEU A 92 15.69 5.22 15.08
CA LEU A 92 14.29 5.49 15.29
C LEU A 92 13.46 5.08 14.08
N ALA A 93 12.50 4.18 14.31
CA ALA A 93 11.50 3.81 13.31
C ALA A 93 10.74 5.06 12.82
N LYS A 94 10.51 5.14 11.51
CA LYS A 94 9.71 6.21 10.89
C LYS A 94 8.57 5.62 10.09
N GLU A 95 7.42 6.27 10.22
CA GLU A 95 6.21 5.95 9.47
C GLU A 95 5.92 7.05 8.44
N VAL A 96 5.60 6.68 7.21
CA VAL A 96 5.11 7.60 6.17
C VAL A 96 3.76 7.11 5.66
N VAL A 97 2.77 8.00 5.61
CA VAL A 97 1.46 7.70 5.04
C VAL A 97 1.38 8.24 3.62
N VAL A 98 0.90 7.40 2.70
CA VAL A 98 0.62 7.77 1.31
C VAL A 98 -0.85 7.51 1.02
N ASP A 99 -1.57 8.52 0.56
CA ASP A 99 -2.99 8.44 0.21
C ASP A 99 -3.19 8.67 -1.29
N THR A 100 -3.52 7.59 -2.03
CA THR A 100 -3.64 7.59 -3.51
C THR A 100 -5.06 7.88 -4.01
N HIS A 101 -6.03 8.24 -3.16
CA HIS A 101 -7.44 8.41 -3.56
C HIS A 101 -7.65 9.42 -4.69
N ASN A 102 -6.79 10.43 -4.77
CA ASN A 102 -6.87 11.49 -5.78
C ASN A 102 -5.78 11.39 -6.86
N ALA A 103 -5.02 10.29 -6.89
CA ALA A 103 -3.84 10.22 -7.74
C ALA A 103 -4.17 10.26 -9.23
N MET A 104 -5.28 9.67 -9.68
CA MET A 104 -5.63 9.62 -11.12
C MET A 104 -7.10 9.95 -11.38
N ASN A 105 -7.69 10.84 -10.57
CA ASN A 105 -9.12 11.14 -10.67
C ASN A 105 -9.51 12.12 -11.80
N THR A 106 -8.55 12.63 -12.57
CA THR A 106 -8.74 13.40 -13.80
C THR A 106 -7.64 13.05 -14.80
N ASP A 107 -7.88 13.25 -16.11
CA ASP A 107 -6.86 13.02 -17.15
C ASP A 107 -5.56 13.80 -16.89
N ARG A 108 -5.69 14.99 -16.26
CA ARG A 108 -4.52 15.79 -15.87
C ARG A 108 -3.75 15.10 -14.75
N ALA A 109 -4.43 14.64 -13.71
CA ALA A 109 -3.81 13.93 -12.60
C ALA A 109 -3.15 12.64 -13.09
N GLU A 110 -3.82 11.86 -13.94
CA GLU A 110 -3.30 10.63 -14.54
C GLU A 110 -1.99 10.84 -15.31
N ARG A 111 -1.88 11.94 -16.07
CA ARG A 111 -0.66 12.26 -16.82
C ARG A 111 0.53 12.64 -15.91
N ILE A 112 0.26 13.23 -14.74
CA ILE A 112 1.29 13.85 -13.90
C ILE A 112 1.71 12.93 -12.73
N ASN A 113 0.74 12.23 -12.12
CA ASN A 113 0.90 11.53 -10.84
C ASN A 113 1.40 10.07 -10.97
N LYS A 114 1.93 9.68 -12.13
CA LYS A 114 2.33 8.28 -12.38
C LYS A 114 3.42 7.78 -11.44
N ALA A 115 4.26 8.68 -10.94
CA ALA A 115 5.32 8.31 -10.02
C ALA A 115 5.54 9.36 -8.92
N VAL A 116 5.71 8.88 -7.70
CA VAL A 116 6.11 9.68 -6.53
C VAL A 116 7.57 9.40 -6.22
N ARG A 117 8.33 10.44 -5.86
CA ARG A 117 9.71 10.33 -5.40
C ARG A 117 9.89 11.05 -4.07
N PHE A 118 10.44 10.37 -3.07
CA PHE A 118 10.80 10.98 -1.79
C PHE A 118 12.01 10.29 -1.15
N GLU A 119 12.54 10.91 -0.10
CA GLU A 119 13.65 10.40 0.69
C GLU A 119 13.24 10.32 2.17
N VAL A 120 13.70 9.29 2.86
CA VAL A 120 13.53 9.09 4.29
C VAL A 120 14.90 8.97 4.91
N GLU A 121 15.19 9.82 5.89
CA GLU A 121 16.43 9.78 6.66
C GLU A 121 16.09 9.31 8.07
N LEU A 122 16.66 8.19 8.50
CA LEU A 122 16.54 7.68 9.87
C LEU A 122 17.56 8.38 10.77
N GLU A 123 17.15 8.65 12.00
CA GLU A 123 18.02 9.23 13.03
C GLU A 123 18.39 8.13 14.03
N SER A 124 19.66 8.07 14.44
CA SER A 124 20.11 7.09 15.41
C SER A 124 19.40 7.26 16.77
N GLU A 125 19.15 6.15 17.46
CA GLU A 125 18.58 6.15 18.81
C GLU A 125 19.49 6.90 19.79
N GLU A 126 20.81 6.84 19.58
CA GLU A 126 21.79 7.56 20.39
C GLU A 126 21.62 9.08 20.27
N ALA A 127 21.46 9.59 19.04
CA ALA A 127 21.23 11.02 18.79
C ALA A 127 19.89 11.51 19.37
N ARG A 128 18.93 10.60 19.55
CA ARG A 128 17.58 10.87 20.06
C ARG A 128 17.27 10.03 21.29
N LYS A 129 18.21 9.99 22.23
CA LYS A 129 18.14 9.16 23.43
C LYS A 129 16.78 9.24 24.13
N ASP A 130 16.24 8.05 24.44
CA ASP A 130 14.95 7.85 25.14
C ASP A 130 13.75 8.53 24.46
N LYS A 131 13.78 8.68 23.12
CA LYS A 131 12.66 9.25 22.36
C LYS A 131 12.19 8.31 21.26
N VAL A 132 10.92 8.44 20.89
CA VAL A 132 10.29 7.77 19.75
C VAL A 132 9.35 8.73 19.04
N TYR A 133 9.06 8.48 17.75
CA TYR A 133 8.02 9.22 17.05
C TYR A 133 6.63 8.76 17.45
N MET A 134 5.74 9.72 17.66
CA MET A 134 4.33 9.46 17.94
C MET A 134 3.52 9.51 16.63
N GLY A 135 3.59 8.41 15.87
CA GLY A 135 2.87 8.21 14.60
C GLY A 135 3.63 8.66 13.35
N PRO A 136 2.91 8.82 12.21
CA PRO A 136 3.51 9.12 10.91
C PRO A 136 4.25 10.45 10.89
N VAL A 137 5.53 10.41 10.48
CA VAL A 137 6.39 11.59 10.37
C VAL A 137 6.26 12.30 9.03
N GLY A 138 5.71 11.60 8.03
CA GLY A 138 5.44 12.12 6.70
C GLY A 138 4.03 11.72 6.24
N ASN A 139 3.32 12.66 5.61
CA ASN A 139 2.04 12.39 4.95
C ASN A 139 2.11 12.94 3.53
N ILE A 140 1.78 12.08 2.56
CA ILE A 140 1.80 12.37 1.14
C ILE A 140 0.38 12.19 0.61
N ASP A 141 -0.27 13.32 0.33
CA ASP A 141 -1.65 13.36 -0.16
C ASP A 141 -1.66 13.85 -1.62
N PHE A 142 -2.33 13.13 -2.54
CA PHE A 142 -2.61 13.66 -3.87
C PHE A 142 -3.73 14.70 -3.80
N LEU A 143 -3.50 15.88 -4.40
CA LEU A 143 -4.48 16.96 -4.43
C LEU A 143 -5.49 16.75 -5.55
N ASN A 144 -6.76 16.64 -5.18
CA ASN A 144 -7.90 16.38 -6.07
C ASN A 144 -7.83 17.15 -7.40
N GLY A 145 -7.72 16.41 -8.51
CA GLY A 145 -7.82 16.91 -9.87
C GLY A 145 -6.66 17.77 -10.37
N THR A 146 -5.66 18.07 -9.53
CA THR A 146 -4.59 19.01 -9.87
C THR A 146 -3.35 18.36 -10.50
N GLY A 147 -3.09 17.09 -10.18
CA GLY A 147 -1.80 16.46 -10.45
C GLY A 147 -0.68 16.90 -9.49
N LEU A 148 -1.01 17.57 -8.39
CA LEU A 148 -0.05 18.03 -7.38
C LEU A 148 -0.13 17.15 -6.13
N MET A 149 0.95 17.18 -5.36
CA MET A 149 1.08 16.43 -4.12
C MET A 149 1.30 17.38 -2.95
N LYS A 150 0.63 17.11 -1.83
CA LYS A 150 0.84 17.81 -0.57
C LYS A 150 1.65 16.92 0.35
N VAL A 151 2.83 17.40 0.74
CA VAL A 151 3.69 16.73 1.71
C VAL A 151 3.61 17.46 3.04
N ARG A 152 3.28 16.75 4.11
CA ARG A 152 3.27 17.27 5.49
C ARG A 152 4.25 16.48 6.35
N TYR A 153 4.97 17.19 7.19
CA TYR A 153 5.90 16.60 8.15
C TYR A 153 5.35 16.77 9.57
N ASP A 154 5.38 15.70 10.36
CA ASP A 154 4.98 15.70 11.76
C ASP A 154 6.09 15.08 12.60
N ARG A 155 6.95 15.92 13.17
CA ARG A 155 8.14 15.47 13.91
C ARG A 155 7.88 15.36 15.42
N ARG A 156 6.68 14.93 15.82
CA ARG A 156 6.34 14.74 17.23
C ARG A 156 7.14 13.58 17.84
N LEU A 157 8.21 13.93 18.54
CA LEU A 157 8.98 13.03 19.40
C LEU A 157 8.41 13.04 20.82
N VAL A 158 8.23 11.87 21.39
CA VAL A 158 7.82 11.67 22.79
C VAL A 158 8.87 10.85 23.53
N ALA A 159 8.97 11.04 24.84
CA ALA A 159 9.85 10.22 25.66
C ALA A 159 9.35 8.77 25.66
N VAL A 160 10.27 7.81 25.60
CA VAL A 160 9.97 6.41 25.87
C VAL A 160 9.54 6.35 27.33
N MET A 161 8.26 6.04 27.58
CA MET A 161 7.79 5.79 28.93
C MET A 161 8.55 4.57 29.44
N ALA A 162 9.51 4.79 30.35
CA ALA A 162 10.16 3.70 31.06
C ALA A 162 9.06 2.93 31.79
N GLY A 163 8.72 1.74 31.28
CA GLY A 163 7.81 0.84 31.96
C GLY A 163 8.39 0.56 33.34
N GLY A 164 7.74 1.08 34.37
CA GLY A 164 8.12 0.84 35.76
C GLY A 164 8.26 -0.65 36.02
N LYS A 165 9.44 -1.05 36.46
CA LYS A 165 9.64 -2.23 37.30
C LYS A 165 10.22 -1.74 38.62
#